data_AF-A0A0Q3WRJ4-F1
#
_entry.id   AF-A0A0Q3WRJ4-F1
#
_cell.length_a   1.000
_cell.length_b   1.000
_cell.length_c   1.000
_cell.angle_alpha   90.00
_cell.angle_beta   90.00
_cell.angle_gamma   90.00
#
_symmetry.space_group_name_H-M   'P 1'
#
loop_
_entity.id
_entity.type
_entity.pdbx_description
1 polymer ?
#
loop_
_entity_poly.entity_id
_entity_poly.type
_entity_poly.pdbx_seq_one_letter_code
_entity_poly.pdbx_strand_id
1 'polypeptide(L)'
;MKEKNTTRDVYDAVADPTRRKILDLLANVAEMPLHELTVHFQIGRTAVSKHLTILKDAGLVISRKVGRETRYRLNAAPLQEIQDWVTYYTKFWNEKIMLLHQLLQEEEEMPKVSLDFQFNSSIERVWLALTDSKILAKWVMDNDFKPIVGHKFQFRTKPNKVWDGIVDSEVLVVDQPNKLSYTWITAGESTTVTWTLKEVDKTTHLHLEQTGFEKEGHAYHGAKQGWVLMGGKLEQVLTEL
;
A
#
# COMPACT_ATOMS: atom_id res chain seq x y z
N MET A 1 -54.48 5.85 -5.26
CA MET A 1 -53.84 6.35 -4.01
C MET A 1 -52.89 7.48 -4.41
N LYS A 2 -52.97 8.64 -3.75
CA LYS A 2 -52.22 9.85 -4.15
C LYS A 2 -50.71 9.63 -4.05
N GLU A 3 -50.01 9.70 -5.17
CA GLU A 3 -48.57 9.94 -5.24
C GLU A 3 -48.25 11.23 -4.48
N LYS A 4 -47.52 11.11 -3.36
CA LYS A 4 -46.96 12.29 -2.70
C LYS A 4 -45.77 12.72 -3.54
N ASN A 5 -45.97 13.79 -4.29
CA ASN A 5 -44.96 14.46 -5.10
C ASN A 5 -43.79 14.87 -4.20
N THR A 6 -42.73 14.06 -4.16
CA THR A 6 -41.45 14.40 -3.53
C THR A 6 -40.89 15.59 -4.29
N THR A 7 -40.83 16.76 -3.68
CA THR A 7 -40.46 18.00 -4.41
C THR A 7 -38.95 18.22 -4.45
N ARG A 8 -38.17 17.41 -3.74
CA ARG A 8 -36.70 17.48 -3.69
C ARG A 8 -36.06 16.12 -3.90
N ASP A 9 -34.92 16.15 -4.56
CA ASP A 9 -34.04 15.02 -4.76
C ASP A 9 -33.43 14.53 -3.43
N VAL A 10 -33.38 13.21 -3.25
CA VAL A 10 -32.74 12.54 -2.11
C VAL A 10 -31.23 12.81 -2.06
N TYR A 11 -30.56 12.88 -3.22
CA TYR A 11 -29.11 13.17 -3.32
C TYR A 11 -28.79 14.55 -2.75
N ASP A 12 -29.54 15.57 -3.18
CA ASP A 12 -29.43 16.93 -2.65
C ASP A 12 -29.72 16.97 -1.14
N ALA A 13 -30.72 16.22 -0.70
CA ALA A 13 -31.12 16.19 0.71
C ALA A 13 -30.05 15.54 1.61
N VAL A 14 -29.29 14.56 1.14
CA VAL A 14 -28.23 13.93 1.96
C VAL A 14 -26.83 14.54 1.77
N ALA A 15 -26.63 15.39 0.76
CA ALA A 15 -25.32 16.02 0.51
C ALA A 15 -24.81 16.82 1.74
N ASP A 16 -25.71 17.43 2.52
CA ASP A 16 -25.38 18.23 3.70
C ASP A 16 -25.11 17.36 4.95
N PRO A 17 -23.99 17.57 5.66
CA PRO A 17 -23.62 16.77 6.82
C PRO A 17 -24.57 16.96 8.02
N THR A 18 -25.19 18.14 8.18
CA THR A 18 -26.19 18.39 9.23
C THR A 18 -27.45 17.55 8.98
N ARG A 19 -27.87 17.44 7.71
CA ARG A 19 -29.04 16.62 7.34
C ARG A 19 -28.76 15.13 7.57
N ARG A 20 -27.56 14.63 7.20
CA ARG A 20 -27.14 13.26 7.53
C ARG A 20 -27.16 13.00 9.04
N LYS A 21 -26.58 13.90 9.84
CA LYS A 21 -26.60 13.79 11.30
C LYS A 21 -28.02 13.78 11.90
N ILE A 22 -28.97 14.53 11.32
CA ILE A 22 -30.38 14.44 11.73
C ILE A 22 -30.96 13.05 11.44
N LEU A 23 -30.69 12.48 10.27
CA LEU A 23 -31.14 11.13 9.92
C LEU A 23 -30.53 10.08 10.86
N ASP A 24 -29.24 10.21 11.19
CA ASP A 24 -28.54 9.32 12.13
C ASP A 24 -29.16 9.35 13.54
N LEU A 25 -29.49 10.55 14.03
CA LEU A 25 -30.17 10.73 15.32
C LEU A 25 -31.57 10.08 15.32
N LEU A 26 -32.28 10.18 14.20
CA LEU A 26 -33.62 9.59 14.04
C LEU A 26 -33.59 8.08 13.74
N ALA A 27 -32.45 7.52 13.29
CA ALA A 27 -32.34 6.11 12.94
C ALA A 27 -32.47 5.16 14.14
N ASN A 28 -32.12 5.64 15.33
CA ASN A 28 -32.06 4.82 16.55
C ASN A 28 -33.26 5.07 17.50
N VAL A 29 -34.23 5.89 17.10
CA VAL A 29 -35.40 6.23 17.92
C VAL A 29 -36.68 6.14 17.10
N ALA A 30 -37.82 5.89 17.75
CA ALA A 30 -39.10 5.85 17.05
C ALA A 30 -39.52 7.23 16.51
N GLU A 31 -39.33 8.28 17.32
CA GLU A 31 -39.57 9.68 16.96
C GLU A 31 -38.90 10.64 17.95
N MET A 32 -38.60 11.86 17.50
CA MET A 32 -37.98 12.90 18.33
C MET A 32 -38.60 14.29 18.05
N PRO A 33 -38.90 15.11 19.07
CA PRO A 33 -39.37 16.48 18.89
C PRO A 33 -38.24 17.43 18.45
N LEU A 34 -38.62 18.55 17.81
CA LEU A 34 -37.64 19.55 17.33
C LEU A 34 -36.70 20.07 18.43
N HIS A 35 -37.20 20.23 19.66
CA HIS A 35 -36.40 20.80 20.74
C HIS A 35 -35.27 19.86 21.15
N GLU A 36 -35.51 18.55 21.24
CA GLU A 36 -34.48 17.53 21.50
C GLU A 36 -33.47 17.46 20.35
N LEU A 37 -33.93 17.45 19.10
CA LEU A 37 -33.03 17.48 17.93
C LEU A 37 -32.08 18.69 17.96
N THR A 38 -32.59 19.86 18.35
CA THR A 38 -31.82 21.12 18.34
C THR A 38 -30.62 21.08 19.29
N VAL A 39 -30.70 20.35 20.42
CA VAL A 39 -29.61 20.26 21.40
C VAL A 39 -28.34 19.64 20.82
N HIS A 40 -28.46 18.83 19.76
CA HIS A 40 -27.32 18.17 19.11
C HIS A 40 -26.54 19.04 18.11
N PHE A 41 -26.93 20.31 17.96
CA PHE A 41 -26.36 21.23 16.99
C PHE A 41 -26.04 22.60 17.60
N GLN A 42 -24.98 23.25 17.10
CA GLN A 42 -24.60 24.61 17.47
C GLN A 42 -25.38 25.68 16.68
N ILE A 43 -26.27 25.26 15.78
CA ILE A 43 -27.11 26.14 14.99
C ILE A 43 -28.46 26.36 15.67
N GLY A 44 -29.05 27.54 15.46
CA GLY A 44 -30.34 27.87 16.05
C GLY A 44 -31.49 26.97 15.59
N ARG A 45 -32.54 26.86 16.41
CA ARG A 45 -33.75 26.05 16.16
C ARG A 45 -34.37 26.28 14.78
N THR A 46 -34.37 27.52 14.29
CA THR A 46 -34.88 27.87 12.95
C THR A 46 -34.08 27.20 11.83
N ALA A 47 -32.75 27.11 11.98
CA ALA A 47 -31.89 26.45 11.00
C ALA A 47 -32.14 24.94 10.98
N VAL A 48 -32.23 24.30 12.15
CA VAL A 48 -32.60 22.87 12.27
C VAL A 48 -33.98 22.60 11.66
N SER A 49 -34.95 23.49 11.89
CA SER A 49 -36.29 23.38 11.27
C SER A 49 -36.25 23.48 9.74
N LYS A 50 -35.36 24.29 9.16
CA LYS A 50 -35.15 24.36 7.71
C LYS A 50 -34.58 23.04 7.18
N HIS A 51 -33.58 22.47 7.85
CA HIS A 51 -33.02 21.16 7.47
C HIS A 51 -34.09 20.05 7.50
N LEU A 52 -34.94 20.02 8.54
CA LEU A 52 -36.06 19.08 8.64
C LEU A 52 -37.12 19.28 7.55
N THR A 53 -37.32 20.51 7.08
CA THR A 53 -38.22 20.79 5.95
C THR A 53 -37.66 20.18 4.67
N ILE A 54 -36.36 20.39 4.40
CA ILE A 54 -35.69 19.79 3.23
C ILE A 54 -35.76 18.27 3.26
N LEU A 55 -35.47 17.66 4.41
CA LEU A 55 -35.55 16.21 4.59
C LEU A 55 -36.99 15.68 4.42
N LYS A 56 -37.99 16.43 4.87
CA LYS A 56 -39.40 16.10 4.68
C LYS A 56 -39.83 16.23 3.22
N ASP A 57 -39.37 17.26 2.51
CA ASP A 57 -39.65 17.49 1.09
C ASP A 57 -39.05 16.38 0.21
N ALA A 58 -37.90 15.84 0.59
CA ALA A 58 -37.24 14.66 0.00
C ALA A 58 -37.82 13.33 0.51
N GLY A 59 -38.84 13.36 1.37
CA GLY A 59 -39.48 12.16 1.92
C GLY A 59 -38.66 11.40 2.95
N LEU A 60 -37.48 11.87 3.34
CA LEU A 60 -36.57 11.20 4.28
C LEU A 60 -37.02 11.30 5.75
N VAL A 61 -37.92 12.22 6.06
CA VAL A 61 -38.47 12.40 7.41
C VAL A 61 -39.98 12.60 7.35
N ILE A 62 -40.69 12.00 8.30
CA ILE A 62 -42.13 12.18 8.48
C ILE A 62 -42.38 12.97 9.77
N SER A 63 -43.19 14.03 9.69
CA SER A 63 -43.59 14.84 10.84
C SER A 63 -45.02 14.55 11.27
N ARG A 64 -45.30 14.44 12.56
CA ARG A 64 -46.65 14.43 13.14
C ARG A 64 -46.79 15.42 14.30
N LYS A 65 -47.97 16.00 14.46
CA LYS A 65 -48.26 16.92 15.58
C LYS A 65 -48.78 16.13 16.78
N VAL A 66 -48.17 16.32 17.94
CA VAL A 66 -48.56 15.70 19.22
C VAL A 66 -48.71 16.83 20.24
N GLY A 67 -49.96 17.22 20.52
CA GLY A 67 -50.26 18.38 21.37
C GLY A 67 -49.67 19.68 20.80
N ARG A 68 -48.77 20.31 21.57
CA ARG A 68 -48.08 21.55 21.18
C ARG A 68 -46.77 21.30 20.42
N GLU A 69 -46.34 20.05 20.29
CA GLU A 69 -45.06 19.69 19.68
C GLU A 69 -45.22 19.03 18.31
N THR A 70 -44.19 19.16 17.48
CA THR A 70 -44.06 18.39 16.24
C THR A 70 -42.94 17.36 16.43
N ARG A 71 -43.28 16.10 16.24
CA ARG A 71 -42.36 14.95 16.33
C ARG A 71 -42.00 14.46 14.95
N TYR A 72 -40.73 14.10 14.79
CA TYR A 72 -40.13 13.68 13.53
C TYR A 72 -39.67 12.23 13.64
N ARG A 73 -39.88 11.44 12.60
CA ARG A 73 -39.38 10.07 12.47
C ARG A 73 -38.66 9.89 11.14
N LEU A 74 -37.65 9.02 11.12
CA LEU A 74 -36.96 8.63 9.90
C LEU A 74 -37.94 7.92 8.94
N ASN A 75 -37.82 8.22 7.65
CA ASN A 75 -38.34 7.38 6.58
C ASN A 75 -37.17 7.06 5.64
N ALA A 76 -36.58 5.88 5.82
CA ALA A 76 -35.38 5.48 5.09
C ALA A 76 -35.67 5.04 3.64
N ALA A 77 -36.94 4.83 3.26
CA ALA A 77 -37.30 4.29 1.94
C ALA A 77 -36.66 5.06 0.75
N PRO A 78 -36.59 6.40 0.74
CA PRO A 78 -35.93 7.13 -0.36
C PRO A 78 -34.42 6.88 -0.45
N LEU A 79 -33.74 6.45 0.61
CA LEU A 79 -32.31 6.14 0.57
C LEU A 79 -31.98 4.92 -0.30
N GLN A 80 -32.98 4.09 -0.62
CA GLN A 80 -32.81 2.94 -1.51
C GLN A 80 -32.31 3.37 -2.90
N GLU A 81 -32.77 4.52 -3.40
CA GLU A 81 -32.33 5.05 -4.69
C GLU A 81 -30.81 5.29 -4.73
N ILE A 82 -30.26 5.84 -3.64
CA ILE A 82 -28.82 6.06 -3.48
C ILE A 82 -28.10 4.71 -3.41
N GLN A 83 -28.64 3.76 -2.64
CA GLN A 83 -28.06 2.42 -2.53
C GLN A 83 -28.00 1.73 -3.90
N ASP A 84 -29.07 1.80 -4.68
CA ASP A 84 -29.16 1.16 -5.99
C ASP A 84 -28.16 1.77 -6.97
N TRP A 85 -28.04 3.10 -6.99
CA TRP A 85 -27.08 3.81 -7.83
C TRP A 85 -25.64 3.50 -7.45
N VAL A 86 -25.29 3.54 -6.15
CA VAL A 86 -23.94 3.18 -5.69
C VAL A 86 -23.62 1.72 -6.03
N THR A 87 -24.58 0.81 -5.87
CA THR A 87 -24.41 -0.62 -6.15
C THR A 87 -23.99 -0.88 -7.61
N TYR A 88 -24.53 -0.12 -8.57
CA TYR A 88 -24.13 -0.19 -9.98
C TYR A 88 -22.62 0.08 -10.17
N TYR A 89 -22.08 1.10 -9.49
CA TYR A 89 -20.66 1.45 -9.60
C TYR A 89 -19.75 0.59 -8.70
N THR A 90 -20.26 0.01 -7.62
CA THR A 90 -19.48 -0.92 -6.79
C THR A 90 -19.06 -2.17 -7.56
N LYS A 91 -19.88 -2.64 -8.51
CA LYS A 91 -19.52 -3.78 -9.37
C LYS A 91 -18.25 -3.52 -10.18
N PHE A 92 -18.11 -2.33 -10.74
CA PHE A 92 -16.93 -1.93 -11.50
C PHE A 92 -15.66 -1.97 -10.65
N TRP A 93 -15.72 -1.47 -9.41
CA TRP A 93 -14.58 -1.47 -8.50
C TRP A 93 -14.21 -2.89 -8.05
N ASN A 94 -15.19 -3.75 -7.81
CA ASN A 94 -14.93 -5.13 -7.39
C ASN A 94 -14.15 -5.93 -8.44
N GLU A 95 -14.52 -5.81 -9.72
CA GLU A 95 -13.81 -6.51 -10.81
C GLU A 95 -12.35 -6.04 -10.93
N LYS A 96 -12.12 -4.73 -10.78
CA LYS A 96 -10.77 -4.15 -10.82
C LYS A 96 -9.92 -4.53 -9.61
N ILE A 97 -10.51 -4.54 -8.42
CA ILE A 97 -9.84 -4.98 -7.20
C ILE A 97 -9.49 -6.47 -7.27
N MET A 98 -10.37 -7.31 -7.80
CA MET A 98 -10.08 -8.74 -8.02
C MET A 98 -8.92 -8.96 -8.99
N LEU A 99 -8.89 -8.24 -10.12
CA LEU A 99 -7.78 -8.34 -11.07
C LEU A 99 -6.46 -7.90 -10.43
N LEU A 100 -6.47 -6.82 -9.65
CA LEU A 100 -5.29 -6.38 -8.91
C LEU A 100 -4.83 -7.44 -7.91
N HIS A 101 -5.75 -8.05 -7.16
CA HIS A 101 -5.41 -9.16 -6.26
C HIS A 101 -4.75 -10.32 -6.99
N GLN A 102 -5.28 -10.72 -8.14
CA GLN A 102 -4.69 -11.81 -8.93
C GLN A 102 -3.27 -11.47 -9.40
N LEU A 103 -3.05 -10.27 -9.92
CA LEU A 103 -1.73 -9.84 -10.39
C LEU A 103 -0.70 -9.77 -9.25
N LEU A 104 -1.11 -9.26 -8.08
CA LEU A 104 -0.23 -9.22 -6.90
C LEU A 104 0.09 -10.61 -6.36
N GLN A 105 -0.87 -11.55 -6.42
CA GLN A 105 -0.63 -12.95 -6.05
C GLN A 105 0.34 -13.63 -7.02
N GLU A 106 0.16 -13.43 -8.33
CA GLU A 106 1.09 -13.94 -9.34
C GLU A 106 2.51 -13.40 -9.10
N GLU A 107 2.67 -12.11 -8.75
CA GLU A 107 3.96 -11.52 -8.41
C GLU A 107 4.57 -12.10 -7.11
N GLU A 108 3.77 -12.34 -6.07
CA GLU A 108 4.22 -12.99 -4.83
C GLU A 108 4.64 -14.45 -5.02
N GLU A 109 4.00 -15.17 -5.96
CA GLU A 109 4.33 -16.56 -6.31
C GLU A 109 5.58 -16.69 -7.19
N MET A 110 6.06 -15.58 -7.77
CA MET A 110 7.30 -15.59 -8.55
C MET A 110 8.49 -16.01 -7.66
N PRO A 111 9.35 -16.92 -8.14
CA PRO A 111 10.48 -17.38 -7.36
C PRO A 111 11.43 -16.23 -7.08
N LYS A 112 11.83 -16.13 -5.81
CA LYS A 112 12.78 -15.13 -5.33
C LYS A 112 13.81 -15.75 -4.40
N VAL A 113 15.05 -15.30 -4.52
CA VAL A 113 16.09 -15.67 -3.56
C VAL A 113 15.99 -14.70 -2.39
N SER A 114 15.74 -15.22 -1.20
CA SER A 114 15.62 -14.45 0.04
C SER A 114 16.61 -15.01 1.06
N LEU A 115 17.53 -14.17 1.55
CA LEU A 115 18.57 -14.57 2.51
C LEU A 115 18.71 -13.51 3.60
N ASP A 116 18.79 -13.96 4.84
CA ASP A 116 19.00 -13.10 6.00
C ASP A 116 20.38 -13.35 6.61
N PHE A 117 21.08 -12.27 6.92
CA PHE A 117 22.37 -12.25 7.57
C PHE A 117 22.33 -11.37 8.82
N GLN A 118 23.10 -11.74 9.83
CA GLN A 118 23.23 -10.97 11.07
C GLN A 118 24.72 -10.77 11.34
N PHE A 119 25.10 -9.52 11.53
CA PHE A 119 26.49 -9.15 11.79
C PHE A 119 26.60 -8.37 13.09
N ASN A 120 27.55 -8.77 13.94
CA ASN A 120 27.98 -7.97 15.08
C ASN A 120 28.92 -6.86 14.60
N SER A 121 28.38 -5.94 13.81
CA SER A 121 29.07 -4.81 13.20
C SER A 121 28.06 -3.67 13.01
N SER A 122 28.55 -2.43 13.00
CA SER A 122 27.67 -1.27 12.81
C SER A 122 27.08 -1.25 11.39
N ILE A 123 25.90 -0.65 11.25
CA ILE A 123 25.21 -0.57 9.97
C ILE A 123 26.03 0.17 8.92
N GLU A 124 26.85 1.15 9.33
CA GLU A 124 27.75 1.90 8.44
C GLU A 124 28.86 1.01 7.87
N ARG A 125 29.40 0.07 8.66
CA ARG A 125 30.43 -0.87 8.18
C ARG A 125 29.85 -1.84 7.16
N VAL A 126 28.65 -2.37 7.43
CA VAL A 126 27.94 -3.24 6.48
C VAL A 126 27.58 -2.46 5.22
N TRP A 127 27.07 -1.24 5.35
CA TRP A 127 26.79 -0.37 4.20
C TRP A 127 28.03 -0.09 3.36
N LEU A 128 29.17 0.20 3.99
CA LEU A 128 30.44 0.42 3.29
C LEU A 128 30.87 -0.84 2.53
N ALA A 129 30.69 -2.03 3.11
CA ALA A 129 31.02 -3.30 2.45
C ALA A 129 30.13 -3.61 1.24
N LEU A 130 28.93 -3.04 1.19
CA LEU A 130 28.00 -3.13 0.05
C LEU A 130 28.19 -2.04 -1.00
N THR A 131 28.91 -0.95 -0.70
CA THR A 131 28.93 0.25 -1.56
C THR A 131 30.31 0.73 -1.98
N ASP A 132 31.38 0.31 -1.29
CA ASP A 132 32.74 0.55 -1.74
C ASP A 132 33.15 -0.53 -2.74
N SER A 133 33.54 -0.12 -3.96
CA SER A 133 33.86 -1.05 -5.05
C SER A 133 35.03 -1.99 -4.71
N LYS A 134 36.03 -1.50 -3.96
CA LYS A 134 37.21 -2.30 -3.58
C LYS A 134 36.85 -3.33 -2.52
N ILE A 135 35.97 -2.98 -1.58
CA ILE A 135 35.50 -3.92 -0.57
C ILE A 135 34.55 -4.95 -1.20
N LEU A 136 33.61 -4.53 -2.05
CA LEU A 136 32.76 -5.43 -2.85
C LEU A 136 33.58 -6.47 -3.63
N ALA A 137 34.69 -6.04 -4.23
CA ALA A 137 35.57 -6.92 -4.99
C ALA A 137 36.21 -8.05 -4.15
N LYS A 138 36.30 -7.90 -2.82
CA LYS A 138 36.83 -8.94 -1.94
C LYS A 138 35.89 -10.14 -1.78
N TRP A 139 34.58 -9.92 -1.86
CA TRP A 139 33.59 -10.96 -1.51
C TRP A 139 32.56 -11.27 -2.61
N VAL A 140 32.26 -10.31 -3.50
CA VAL A 140 31.42 -10.51 -4.69
C VAL A 140 32.30 -10.82 -5.91
N MET A 141 32.72 -9.79 -6.64
CA MET A 141 33.48 -9.85 -7.91
C MET A 141 34.13 -8.49 -8.19
N ASP A 142 35.14 -8.46 -9.07
CA ASP A 142 35.74 -7.21 -9.53
C ASP A 142 34.71 -6.30 -10.20
N ASN A 143 34.73 -5.00 -9.90
CA ASN A 143 33.68 -4.07 -10.29
C ASN A 143 34.13 -2.61 -10.24
N ASP A 144 33.35 -1.74 -10.90
CA ASP A 144 33.45 -0.28 -10.85
C ASP A 144 32.18 0.37 -10.28
N PHE A 145 31.58 -0.29 -9.29
CA PHE A 145 30.37 0.17 -8.62
C PHE A 145 30.51 1.58 -8.04
N LYS A 146 29.43 2.35 -8.14
CA LYS A 146 29.26 3.64 -7.45
C LYS A 146 27.83 3.72 -6.93
N PRO A 147 27.59 4.15 -5.69
CA PRO A 147 26.26 4.26 -5.11
C PRO A 147 25.53 5.51 -5.66
N ILE A 148 25.26 5.53 -6.97
CA ILE A 148 24.59 6.62 -7.68
C ILE A 148 23.51 5.99 -8.55
N VAL A 149 22.24 6.36 -8.33
CA VAL A 149 21.11 5.85 -9.14
C VAL A 149 21.35 6.13 -10.63
N GLY A 150 21.12 5.12 -11.46
CA GLY A 150 21.36 5.13 -12.90
C GLY A 150 22.81 4.84 -13.31
N HIS A 151 23.75 4.69 -12.36
CA HIS A 151 25.12 4.29 -12.68
C HIS A 151 25.14 2.86 -13.21
N LYS A 152 25.66 2.70 -14.44
CA LYS A 152 25.87 1.41 -15.08
C LYS A 152 27.28 0.91 -14.79
N PHE A 153 27.38 -0.35 -14.39
CA PHE A 153 28.62 -0.98 -13.98
C PHE A 153 28.57 -2.48 -14.30
N GLN A 154 29.70 -3.17 -14.12
CA GLN A 154 29.76 -4.61 -14.32
C GLN A 154 30.41 -5.31 -13.13
N PHE A 155 29.89 -6.48 -12.76
CA PHE A 155 30.65 -7.46 -12.00
C PHE A 155 31.40 -8.37 -12.97
N ARG A 156 32.67 -8.66 -12.67
CA ARG A 156 33.56 -9.42 -13.55
C ARG A 156 34.31 -10.51 -12.80
N THR A 157 34.34 -11.69 -13.39
CA THR A 157 35.14 -12.83 -12.93
C THR A 157 35.78 -13.56 -14.12
N LYS A 158 36.60 -14.58 -13.86
CA LYS A 158 37.22 -15.36 -14.92
C LYS A 158 36.13 -16.11 -15.71
N PRO A 159 36.11 -15.99 -17.05
CA PRO A 159 35.17 -16.73 -17.88
C PRO A 159 35.37 -18.23 -17.72
N ASN A 160 34.30 -18.99 -17.92
CA ASN A 160 34.34 -20.44 -17.99
C ASN A 160 33.73 -20.92 -19.33
N LYS A 161 33.58 -22.23 -19.51
CA LYS A 161 33.09 -22.80 -20.79
C LYS A 161 31.65 -22.43 -21.13
N VAL A 162 30.84 -22.00 -20.16
CA VAL A 162 29.39 -21.78 -20.29
C VAL A 162 28.95 -20.36 -19.99
N TRP A 163 29.82 -19.51 -19.45
CA TRP A 163 29.54 -18.12 -19.08
C TRP A 163 30.79 -17.24 -19.24
N ASP A 164 30.61 -16.04 -19.75
CA ASP A 164 31.66 -15.05 -20.03
C ASP A 164 32.22 -14.37 -18.77
N GLY A 165 31.63 -14.64 -17.60
CA GLY A 165 32.08 -14.08 -16.33
C GLY A 165 31.63 -12.63 -16.11
N ILE A 166 30.71 -12.12 -16.93
CA ILE A 166 30.22 -10.74 -16.86
C ILE A 166 28.77 -10.73 -16.37
N VAL A 167 28.49 -9.80 -15.45
CA VAL A 167 27.13 -9.41 -15.07
C VAL A 167 27.00 -7.92 -15.34
N ASP A 168 26.04 -7.55 -16.18
CA ASP A 168 25.69 -6.15 -16.40
C ASP A 168 24.71 -5.69 -15.31
N SER A 169 24.97 -4.50 -14.77
CA SER A 169 24.22 -3.96 -13.64
C SER A 169 23.99 -2.45 -13.79
N GLU A 170 22.86 -2.00 -13.27
CA GLU A 170 22.48 -0.60 -13.16
C GLU A 170 21.92 -0.35 -11.76
N VAL A 171 22.40 0.70 -11.09
CA VAL A 171 21.94 1.06 -9.75
C VAL A 171 20.54 1.65 -9.82
N LEU A 172 19.61 1.07 -9.06
CA LEU A 172 18.20 1.44 -9.05
C LEU A 172 17.82 2.28 -7.83
N VAL A 173 18.32 1.91 -6.65
CA VAL A 173 17.99 2.56 -5.38
C VAL A 173 19.24 2.71 -4.54
N VAL A 174 19.43 3.89 -3.96
CA VAL A 174 20.45 4.17 -2.95
C VAL A 174 19.79 5.01 -1.86
N ASP A 175 19.50 4.38 -0.73
CA ASP A 175 18.98 5.02 0.48
C ASP A 175 19.92 4.67 1.64
N GLN A 176 20.95 5.48 1.82
CA GLN A 176 22.01 5.21 2.79
C GLN A 176 21.52 5.41 4.23
N PRO A 177 21.81 4.47 5.18
CA PRO A 177 22.47 3.18 5.01
C PRO A 177 21.50 1.99 4.91
N ASN A 178 20.21 2.23 4.63
CA ASN A 178 19.12 1.28 4.86
C ASN A 178 18.79 0.41 3.64
N LYS A 179 18.99 0.89 2.41
CA LYS A 179 18.56 0.15 1.21
C LYS A 179 19.41 0.43 -0.01
N LEU A 180 19.81 -0.63 -0.70
CA LEU A 180 20.54 -0.60 -1.96
C LEU A 180 19.87 -1.57 -2.94
N SER A 181 19.67 -1.16 -4.19
CA SER A 181 19.18 -2.05 -5.24
C SER A 181 19.85 -1.79 -6.57
N TYR A 182 20.07 -2.86 -7.33
CA TYR A 182 20.65 -2.81 -8.67
C TYR A 182 20.20 -4.01 -9.51
N THR A 183 20.21 -3.86 -10.83
CA THR A 183 19.94 -4.97 -11.75
C THR A 183 21.09 -5.98 -11.75
N TRP A 184 20.77 -7.23 -12.05
CA TRP A 184 21.70 -8.33 -12.20
C TRP A 184 21.35 -9.08 -13.49
N ILE A 185 22.03 -8.70 -14.57
CA ILE A 185 21.77 -9.19 -15.91
C ILE A 185 22.90 -10.14 -16.34
N THR A 186 22.56 -11.39 -16.58
CA THR A 186 23.52 -12.41 -17.00
C THR A 186 22.84 -13.48 -17.84
N ALA A 187 23.52 -13.97 -18.88
CA ALA A 187 23.01 -15.01 -19.78
C ALA A 187 21.60 -14.76 -20.35
N GLY A 188 21.24 -13.49 -20.56
CA GLY A 188 19.93 -13.08 -21.10
C GLY A 188 18.80 -12.99 -20.07
N GLU A 189 19.04 -13.36 -18.81
CA GLU A 189 18.10 -13.14 -17.72
C GLU A 189 18.37 -11.80 -17.03
N SER A 190 17.30 -11.07 -16.72
CA SER A 190 17.35 -9.77 -16.03
C SER A 190 16.63 -9.85 -14.71
N THR A 191 17.39 -9.83 -13.61
CA THR A 191 16.86 -9.89 -12.25
C THR A 191 17.23 -8.61 -11.49
N THR A 192 16.62 -8.40 -10.33
CA THR A 192 16.90 -7.26 -9.46
C THR A 192 17.37 -7.75 -8.10
N VAL A 193 18.52 -7.27 -7.64
CA VAL A 193 19.04 -7.55 -6.30
C VAL A 193 18.74 -6.35 -5.41
N THR A 194 18.19 -6.62 -4.23
CA THR A 194 17.87 -5.62 -3.22
C THR A 194 18.44 -6.03 -1.87
N TRP A 195 19.20 -5.13 -1.28
CA TRP A 195 19.71 -5.22 0.08
C TRP A 195 18.91 -4.28 0.98
N THR A 196 18.46 -4.79 2.13
CA THR A 196 17.82 -3.99 3.18
C THR A 196 18.57 -4.19 4.49
N LEU A 197 18.93 -3.09 5.14
CA LEU A 197 19.68 -3.08 6.39
C LEU A 197 18.82 -2.51 7.50
N LYS A 198 18.89 -3.12 8.68
CA LYS A 198 18.30 -2.60 9.92
C LYS A 198 19.25 -2.87 11.07
N GLU A 199 19.46 -1.87 11.91
CA GLU A 199 20.19 -2.06 13.16
C GLU A 199 19.20 -2.33 14.30
N VAL A 200 19.40 -3.43 15.02
CA VAL A 200 18.61 -3.83 16.18
C VAL A 200 19.58 -4.28 17.26
N ASP A 201 19.51 -3.67 18.46
CA ASP A 201 20.34 -4.04 19.61
C ASP A 201 21.86 -4.15 19.29
N LYS A 202 22.38 -3.19 18.50
CA LYS A 202 23.78 -3.14 18.01
C LYS A 202 24.20 -4.27 17.07
N THR A 203 23.25 -5.07 16.60
CA THR A 203 23.43 -6.07 15.55
C THR A 203 22.82 -5.53 14.26
N THR A 204 23.57 -5.62 13.16
CA THR A 204 23.04 -5.26 11.85
C THR A 204 22.41 -6.48 11.20
N HIS A 205 21.11 -6.39 10.93
CA HIS A 205 20.35 -7.33 10.11
C HIS A 205 20.45 -6.88 8.66
N LEU A 206 20.99 -7.74 7.81
CA LEU A 206 21.07 -7.54 6.37
C LEU A 206 20.18 -8.57 5.69
N HIS A 207 19.21 -8.10 4.91
CA HIS A 207 18.34 -8.94 4.10
C HIS A 207 18.67 -8.75 2.62
N LEU A 208 18.91 -9.85 1.92
CA LEU A 208 19.01 -9.91 0.47
C LEU A 208 17.72 -10.48 -0.10
N GLU A 209 17.16 -9.78 -1.08
CA GLU A 209 16.14 -10.30 -1.97
C GLU A 209 16.60 -10.16 -3.43
N GLN A 210 16.53 -11.24 -4.21
CA GLN A 210 16.69 -11.18 -5.66
C GLN A 210 15.41 -11.67 -6.34
N THR A 211 14.80 -10.79 -7.14
CA THR A 211 13.52 -11.01 -7.82
C THR A 211 13.65 -10.91 -9.34
N GLY A 212 12.59 -11.30 -10.07
CA GLY A 212 12.55 -11.28 -11.53
C GLY A 212 12.90 -12.61 -12.19
N PHE A 213 12.95 -13.71 -11.44
CA PHE A 213 13.10 -15.05 -12.02
C PHE A 213 11.75 -15.54 -12.56
N GLU A 214 11.71 -16.00 -13.82
CA GLU A 214 10.49 -16.56 -14.42
C GLU A 214 10.05 -17.88 -13.75
N LYS A 215 11.00 -18.67 -13.26
CA LYS A 215 10.81 -20.01 -12.66
C LYS A 215 12.01 -20.40 -11.81
N GLU A 216 11.88 -21.44 -10.99
CA GLU A 216 12.99 -22.05 -10.23
C GLU A 216 13.95 -22.85 -11.14
N GLY A 217 14.51 -22.20 -12.16
CA GLY A 217 15.44 -22.79 -13.13
C GLY A 217 16.90 -22.76 -12.69
N HIS A 218 17.81 -22.92 -13.64
CA HIS A 218 19.25 -22.89 -13.40
C HIS A 218 19.74 -21.55 -12.84
N ALA A 219 19.22 -20.43 -13.34
CA ALA A 219 19.62 -19.10 -12.88
C ALA A 219 19.20 -18.85 -11.43
N TYR A 220 17.97 -19.20 -11.04
CA TYR A 220 17.51 -19.12 -9.65
C TYR A 220 18.38 -19.94 -8.70
N HIS A 221 18.63 -21.21 -9.02
CA HIS A 221 19.46 -22.08 -8.19
C HIS A 221 20.92 -21.61 -8.14
N GLY A 222 21.46 -21.13 -9.27
CA GLY A 222 22.81 -20.58 -9.35
C GLY A 222 22.97 -19.31 -8.53
N ALA A 223 22.00 -18.39 -8.61
CA ALA A 223 21.96 -17.18 -7.79
C ALA A 223 21.87 -17.51 -6.30
N LYS A 224 20.97 -18.42 -5.91
CA LYS A 224 20.81 -18.86 -4.51
C LYS A 224 22.11 -19.42 -3.94
N GLN A 225 22.76 -20.32 -4.67
CA GLN A 225 24.04 -20.89 -4.24
C GLN A 225 25.17 -19.84 -4.22
N GLY A 226 25.22 -18.98 -5.23
CA GLY A 226 26.20 -17.90 -5.33
C GLY A 226 26.13 -16.94 -4.13
N TRP A 227 24.93 -16.46 -3.79
CA TRP A 227 24.73 -15.56 -2.66
C TRP A 227 25.03 -16.19 -1.31
N VAL A 228 24.71 -17.47 -1.11
CA VAL A 228 25.09 -18.19 0.12
C VAL A 228 26.62 -18.24 0.28
N LEU A 229 27.34 -18.54 -0.80
CA LEU A 229 28.82 -18.58 -0.79
C LEU A 229 29.44 -17.18 -0.59
N MET A 230 28.91 -16.16 -1.24
CA MET A 230 29.40 -14.78 -1.13
C MET A 230 29.08 -14.18 0.25
N GLY A 231 27.88 -14.43 0.79
CA GLY A 231 27.49 -13.99 2.13
C GLY A 231 28.41 -14.52 3.23
N GLY A 232 28.89 -15.77 3.11
CA GLY A 232 29.89 -16.32 4.03
C GLY A 232 31.25 -15.61 3.98
N LYS A 233 31.62 -15.00 2.84
CA LYS A 233 32.84 -14.19 2.71
C LYS A 233 32.67 -12.78 3.26
N LEU A 234 31.45 -12.23 3.18
CA LEU A 234 31.15 -10.90 3.72
C LEU A 234 31.45 -10.81 5.22
N GLU A 235 31.13 -11.86 5.99
CA GLU A 235 31.47 -11.92 7.41
C GLU A 235 32.97 -11.75 7.67
N GLN A 236 33.80 -12.45 6.88
CA GLN A 236 35.27 -12.34 6.98
C GLN A 236 35.73 -10.92 6.64
N VAL A 237 35.20 -10.32 5.57
CA VAL A 237 35.55 -8.94 5.17
C VAL A 237 35.17 -7.93 6.25
N LEU A 238 34.04 -8.10 6.93
CA LEU A 238 33.61 -7.19 8.01
C LEU A 238 34.52 -7.26 9.23
N THR A 239 35.13 -8.42 9.53
CA THR A 239 36.11 -8.54 10.62
C THR A 239 37.45 -7.85 10.32
N GLU A 240 37.76 -7.59 9.05
CA GLU A 240 38.98 -6.90 8.61
C GLU A 240 38.82 -5.36 8.53
N LEU A 241 37.59 -4.84 8.67
CA LEU A 241 37.26 -3.40 8.61
C LEU A 241 37.22 -2.74 10.00
#